data_AF-A0A3D3GVM0-F1
#
_entry.id   AF-A0A3D3GVM0-F1
#
_cell.length_a   1.000
_cell.length_b   1.000
_cell.length_c   1.000
_cell.angle_alpha   90.00
_cell.angle_beta   90.00
_cell.angle_gamma   90.00
#
_symmetry.space_group_name_H-M   'P 1'
#
loop_
_entity.id
_entity.type
_entity.pdbx_description
1 polymer ?
#
loop_
_entity_poly.entity_id
_entity_poly.type
_entity_poly.pdbx_seq_one_letter_code
_entity_poly.pdbx_strand_id
1 'polypeptide(L)'
;MMFQKTFTFFTLLLLTTNVLAMPKITVKNQRNINGFAETQVINNTMENLICYVAIDGHKKLFRLKAIESSRWFTATDIRFNHTNFSVWCDYLKLYPKYQER
;
A
#
# COMPACT_ATOMS: atom_id res chain seq x y z
N MET A 1 43.94 13.82 17.32
CA MET A 1 42.93 12.76 17.59
C MET A 1 41.48 13.30 17.65
N MET A 2 41.22 14.52 18.16
CA MET A 2 39.86 15.08 18.25
C MET A 2 39.27 15.51 16.89
N PHE A 3 40.09 16.07 15.99
CA PHE A 3 39.69 16.49 14.64
C PHE A 3 39.26 15.33 13.72
N GLN A 4 39.85 14.14 13.89
CA GLN A 4 39.47 12.96 13.12
C GLN A 4 38.07 12.49 13.50
N LYS A 5 37.77 12.43 14.82
CA LYS A 5 36.47 12.00 15.33
C LYS A 5 35.35 12.96 14.92
N THR A 6 35.60 14.27 14.95
CA THR A 6 34.62 15.27 14.48
C THR A 6 34.43 15.20 12.98
N PHE A 7 35.50 15.03 12.20
CA PHE A 7 35.40 14.86 10.75
C PHE A 7 34.58 13.61 10.39
N THR A 8 34.88 12.46 11.00
CA THR A 8 34.11 11.21 10.78
C THR A 8 32.64 11.36 11.17
N PHE A 9 32.34 12.07 12.27
CA PHE A 9 30.97 12.34 12.68
C PHE A 9 30.18 13.16 11.65
N PHE A 10 30.78 14.23 11.11
CA PHE A 10 30.16 15.02 10.05
C PHE A 10 30.01 14.24 8.74
N THR A 11 30.93 13.32 8.41
CA THR A 11 30.78 12.46 7.23
C THR A 11 29.62 11.48 7.39
N LEU A 12 29.43 10.92 8.59
CA LEU A 12 28.33 10.00 8.88
C LEU A 12 26.96 10.68 8.82
N LEU A 13 26.88 11.95 9.23
CA LEU A 13 25.64 12.73 9.23
C LEU A 13 25.08 12.99 7.82
N LEU A 14 25.97 13.06 6.82
CA LEU A 14 25.63 13.27 5.41
C LEU A 14 25.03 12.02 4.73
N LEU A 15 25.08 10.85 5.37
CA LEU A 15 24.59 9.58 4.84
C LEU A 15 23.12 9.29 5.21
N THR A 16 22.35 10.29 5.64
CA THR A 16 20.93 10.08 5.97
C THR A 16 20.11 9.85 4.70
N THR A 17 19.50 8.66 4.59
CA THR A 17 18.61 8.32 3.48
C THR A 17 17.17 8.68 3.82
N ASN A 18 16.46 9.33 2.90
CA ASN A 18 15.01 9.46 2.99
C ASN A 18 14.36 8.09 2.77
N VAL A 19 13.68 7.56 3.79
CA VAL A 19 12.88 6.34 3.66
C VAL A 19 11.44 6.74 3.30
N LEU A 20 10.98 6.34 2.12
CA LEU A 20 9.57 6.46 1.76
C LEU A 20 8.79 5.38 2.53
N ALA A 21 7.96 5.81 3.48
CA ALA A 21 7.09 4.93 4.22
C ALA A 21 5.87 4.54 3.36
N MET A 22 5.39 3.31 3.55
CA MET A 22 4.14 2.85 2.93
C MET A 22 2.97 3.75 3.40
N PRO A 23 2.03 4.12 2.52
CA PRO A 23 0.90 4.95 2.90
C PRO A 23 0.03 4.28 3.97
N LYS A 24 -0.54 5.09 4.86
CA LYS A 24 -1.45 4.60 5.90
C LYS A 24 -2.77 4.14 5.29
N ILE A 25 -3.00 2.83 5.27
CA ILE A 25 -4.23 2.20 4.80
C ILE A 25 -4.87 1.34 5.90
N THR A 26 -6.18 1.14 5.81
CA THR A 26 -6.88 0.10 6.58
C THR A 26 -7.40 -0.95 5.61
N VAL A 27 -7.15 -2.23 5.91
CA VAL A 27 -7.72 -3.35 5.16
C VAL A 27 -8.83 -3.98 5.99
N LYS A 28 -10.06 -3.96 5.47
CA LYS A 28 -11.20 -4.67 6.05
C LYS A 28 -11.40 -5.97 5.31
N ASN A 29 -11.62 -7.04 6.07
CA ASN A 29 -11.89 -8.36 5.52
C ASN A 29 -13.20 -8.90 6.11
N GLN A 30 -14.00 -9.56 5.29
CA GLN A 30 -15.24 -10.21 5.72
C GLN A 30 -15.56 -11.42 4.83
N ARG A 31 -16.65 -12.12 5.13
CA ARG A 31 -17.33 -12.99 4.17
C ARG A 31 -18.66 -12.35 3.78
N ASN A 32 -19.03 -12.45 2.51
CA ASN A 32 -20.34 -12.00 2.05
C ASN A 32 -21.43 -13.03 2.38
N ILE A 33 -22.68 -12.71 2.02
CA ILE A 33 -23.86 -13.57 2.24
C ILE A 33 -23.75 -14.95 1.59
N ASN A 34 -22.95 -15.06 0.52
CA ASN A 34 -22.72 -16.31 -0.21
C ASN A 34 -21.50 -17.08 0.32
N GLY A 35 -20.89 -16.58 1.40
CA GLY A 35 -19.74 -17.20 2.04
C GLY A 35 -18.41 -16.94 1.34
N PHE A 36 -18.32 -16.12 0.29
CA PHE A 36 -17.03 -15.79 -0.32
C PHE A 36 -16.27 -14.77 0.54
N ALA A 37 -14.95 -14.95 0.66
CA ALA A 37 -14.11 -13.96 1.32
C ALA A 37 -14.01 -12.68 0.49
N GLU A 38 -14.09 -11.52 1.14
CA GLU A 38 -13.98 -10.21 0.49
C GLU A 38 -13.04 -9.30 1.28
N THR A 39 -12.32 -8.44 0.55
CA THR A 39 -11.46 -7.41 1.13
C THR A 39 -11.81 -6.02 0.59
N GLN A 40 -11.68 -5.00 1.43
CA GLN A 40 -11.82 -3.59 1.08
C GLN A 40 -10.62 -2.82 1.62
N VAL A 41 -10.08 -1.92 0.80
CA VAL A 41 -8.94 -1.08 1.14
C VAL A 41 -9.43 0.34 1.37
N ILE A 42 -9.06 0.93 2.50
CA ILE A 42 -9.42 2.29 2.88
C ILE A 42 -8.15 3.12 2.94
N ASN A 43 -8.15 4.25 2.23
CA ASN A 43 -7.06 5.20 2.28
C ASN A 43 -7.25 6.15 3.46
N ASN A 44 -6.35 6.13 4.44
CA ASN A 44 -6.41 7.04 5.59
C ASN A 44 -5.48 8.25 5.43
N THR A 45 -5.02 8.51 4.20
CA THR A 45 -4.16 9.65 3.87
C THR A 45 -4.92 10.67 3.03
N MET A 46 -4.42 11.90 3.02
CA MET A 46 -4.92 13.00 2.18
C MET A 46 -4.39 12.92 0.73
N GLU A 47 -3.64 11.87 0.39
CA GLU A 47 -2.99 11.70 -0.89
C GLU A 47 -3.71 10.63 -1.72
N ASN A 48 -3.73 10.79 -3.04
CA ASN A 48 -4.23 9.73 -3.92
C ASN A 48 -3.21 8.59 -3.99
N LEU A 49 -3.70 7.36 -3.92
CA LEU A 49 -2.87 6.16 -3.95
C LEU A 49 -3.11 5.37 -5.24
N ILE A 50 -2.08 4.63 -5.63
CA ILE A 50 -2.19 3.51 -6.56
C ILE A 50 -2.11 2.23 -5.74
N CYS A 51 -3.11 1.37 -5.90
CA CYS A 51 -3.23 0.14 -5.11
C CYS A 51 -3.43 -1.06 -6.02
N TYR A 52 -3.03 -2.23 -5.54
CA TYR A 52 -3.54 -3.49 -6.06
C TYR A 52 -4.08 -4.38 -4.94
N VAL A 53 -5.05 -5.19 -5.31
CA VAL A 53 -5.48 -6.36 -4.54
C VAL A 53 -5.19 -7.59 -5.39
N ALA A 54 -4.48 -8.54 -4.81
CA ALA A 54 -4.21 -9.83 -5.42
C ALA A 54 -4.95 -10.93 -4.67
N ILE A 55 -5.66 -11.78 -5.42
CA ILE A 55 -6.35 -12.97 -4.92
C ILE A 55 -6.44 -13.97 -6.08
N ASP A 56 -6.32 -15.27 -5.78
CA ASP A 56 -6.49 -16.34 -6.77
C ASP A 56 -5.59 -16.17 -8.02
N GLY A 57 -4.32 -15.80 -7.82
CA GLY A 57 -3.38 -15.55 -8.92
C GLY A 57 -3.67 -14.29 -9.77
N HIS A 58 -4.78 -13.60 -9.54
CA HIS A 58 -5.16 -12.38 -10.25
C HIS A 58 -4.81 -11.12 -9.45
N LYS A 59 -4.27 -10.11 -10.14
CA LYS A 59 -3.99 -8.78 -9.57
C LYS A 59 -4.93 -7.74 -10.18
N LYS A 60 -5.65 -7.01 -9.34
CA LYS A 60 -6.50 -5.88 -9.76
C LYS A 60 -5.88 -4.57 -9.30
N LEU A 61 -5.35 -3.80 -10.25
CA LEU A 61 -4.80 -2.47 -10.04
C LEU A 61 -5.92 -1.42 -10.08
N PHE A 62 -5.90 -0.45 -9.16
CA PHE A 62 -6.87 0.64 -9.11
C PHE A 62 -6.29 1.87 -8.42
N ARG A 63 -6.82 3.05 -8.76
CA ARG A 63 -6.56 4.29 -8.03
C ARG A 63 -7.51 4.38 -6.84
N LEU A 64 -7.01 4.81 -5.70
CA LEU A 64 -7.79 5.04 -4.49
C LEU A 64 -7.60 6.49 -4.07
N LYS A 65 -8.68 7.28 -4.08
CA LYS A 65 -8.57 8.70 -3.75
C LYS A 65 -8.31 8.90 -2.25
N ALA A 66 -7.87 10.11 -1.91
CA ALA A 66 -7.71 10.55 -0.52
C ALA A 66 -8.97 10.29 0.31
N ILE A 67 -8.82 9.71 1.50
CA ILE A 67 -9.91 9.47 2.47
C ILE A 67 -11.09 8.64 1.89
N GLU A 68 -10.86 7.87 0.84
CA GLU A 68 -11.89 7.00 0.22
C GLU A 68 -11.69 5.52 0.54
N SER A 69 -12.78 4.76 0.40
CA SER A 69 -12.78 3.31 0.45
C SER A 69 -12.91 2.73 -0.96
N SER A 70 -12.18 1.64 -1.23
CA SER A 70 -12.34 0.89 -2.47
C SER A 70 -13.71 0.20 -2.51
N ARG A 71 -14.09 -0.31 -3.68
CA ARG A 71 -15.09 -1.39 -3.74
C ARG A 71 -14.59 -2.63 -2.99
N TRP A 72 -15.51 -3.53 -2.65
CA TRP A 72 -15.15 -4.87 -2.18
C TRP A 72 -14.56 -5.69 -3.33
N PHE A 73 -13.47 -6.39 -3.04
CA PHE A 73 -12.84 -7.36 -3.92
C PHE A 73 -13.13 -8.75 -3.37
N THR A 74 -13.96 -9.49 -4.11
CA THR A 74 -14.43 -10.83 -3.74
C THR A 74 -13.51 -11.89 -4.30
N ALA A 75 -13.25 -12.93 -3.51
CA ALA A 75 -12.57 -14.13 -3.97
C ALA A 75 -13.46 -14.90 -4.95
N THR A 76 -12.82 -15.63 -5.87
CA THR A 76 -13.50 -16.46 -6.88
C THR A 76 -14.02 -17.78 -6.32
N ASP A 77 -13.45 -18.23 -5.19
CA ASP A 77 -13.76 -19.51 -4.55
C ASP A 77 -13.95 -19.33 -3.04
N ILE A 78 -14.94 -20.03 -2.48
CA ILE A 78 -15.31 -19.99 -1.06
C ILE A 78 -14.21 -20.53 -0.13
N ARG A 79 -13.30 -21.37 -0.66
CA ARG A 79 -12.19 -21.97 0.07
C ARG A 79 -11.13 -20.93 0.45
N PHE A 80 -11.06 -19.81 -0.28
CA PHE A 80 -10.19 -18.71 0.10
C PHE A 80 -10.69 -18.01 1.37
N ASN A 81 -9.75 -17.38 2.06
CA ASN A 81 -10.00 -16.57 3.25
C ASN A 81 -9.16 -15.28 3.21
N HIS A 82 -9.27 -14.46 4.26
CA HIS A 82 -8.63 -13.16 4.34
C HIS A 82 -7.09 -13.18 4.20
N THR A 83 -6.41 -14.27 4.58
CA THR A 83 -4.95 -14.40 4.47
C THR A 83 -4.49 -14.66 3.05
N ASN A 84 -5.40 -15.06 2.15
CA ASN A 84 -5.08 -15.28 0.74
C ASN A 84 -5.05 -13.98 -0.07
N PHE A 85 -5.57 -12.89 0.49
CA PHE A 85 -5.48 -11.59 -0.15
C PHE A 85 -4.10 -10.98 0.10
N SER A 86 -3.49 -10.44 -0.96
CA SER A 86 -2.33 -9.56 -0.85
C SER A 86 -2.74 -8.15 -1.28
N VAL A 87 -2.62 -7.20 -0.36
CA VAL A 87 -2.92 -5.79 -0.61
C VAL A 87 -1.63 -5.00 -0.60
N TRP A 88 -1.48 -4.11 -1.58
CA TRP A 88 -0.38 -3.15 -1.62
C TRP A 88 -0.88 -1.82 -2.16
N CYS A 89 -0.37 -0.74 -1.59
CA CYS A 89 -0.65 0.61 -2.02
C CYS A 89 0.62 1.45 -1.92
N ASP A 90 0.73 2.43 -2.80
CA ASP A 90 1.76 3.45 -2.75
C ASP A 90 1.20 4.79 -3.26
N TYR A 91 1.94 5.87 -3.04
CA TYR A 91 1.53 7.20 -3.45
C TYR A 91 1.47 7.32 -4.98
N LEU A 92 0.33 7.73 -5.52
CA LEU A 92 0.11 7.86 -6.97
C LEU A 92 1.13 8.78 -7.64
N LYS A 93 1.59 9.82 -6.91
CA LYS A 93 2.59 10.78 -7.38
C LYS A 93 3.94 10.16 -7.76
N LEU A 94 4.27 8.99 -7.21
CA LEU A 94 5.50 8.26 -7.50
C LEU A 94 5.43 7.45 -8.80
N TYR A 95 4.24 7.33 -9.40
CA TYR A 95 4.02 6.51 -10.61
C TYR A 95 3.39 7.32 -11.74
N PRO A 96 4.18 8.10 -12.51
CA PRO A 96 3.68 8.94 -13.60
C PRO A 96 2.81 8.22 -14.62
N LYS A 97 3.15 6.96 -14.95
CA LYS A 97 2.39 6.10 -15.87
C LYS A 97 0.91 5.94 -15.46
N TYR A 98 0.60 6.09 -14.18
CA TYR A 98 -0.75 5.93 -13.65
C TYR A 98 -1.38 7.27 -13.25
N GLN A 99 -0.81 8.43 -13.56
CA GLN A 99 -1.38 9.72 -13.15
C GLN A 99 -2.52 10.16 -14.08
N GLU A 100 -2.34 10.02 -15.38
CA GLU A 100 -3.33 10.46 -16.37
C GLU A 100 -4.36 9.36 -16.65
N ARG A 101 -5.64 9.73 -16.69
CA ARG A 101 -6.68 8.94 -17.35
C ARG A 101 -7.42 9.88 -18.29
#